data_AF-A0A1C6VWA5-F1
#
_entry.id   AF-A0A1C6VWA5-F1
#
_cell.length_a   1.000
_cell.length_b   1.000
_cell.length_c   1.000
_cell.angle_alpha   90.00
_cell.angle_beta   90.00
_cell.angle_gamma   90.00
#
_symmetry.space_group_name_H-M   'P 1'
#
loop_
_entity.id
_entity.type
_entity.pdbx_description
1 polymer ?
#
loop_
_entity_poly.entity_id
_entity_poly.type
_entity_poly.pdbx_seq_one_letter_code
_entity_poly.pdbx_strand_id
1 'polypeptide(L)'
;MQQKLQTRAFEQVTPILQPGEQPVVATRAMVGKFSAGRLGTVVSQAIRLEGGGALLGAALASTRKQFVVLTNRRLIFLPQTFLGGPGKKVLGEVAREHVSLAEAKMGVVSLLRLAFGTAGDGVALTFPRVDKKNAEALAEALR
;
A
#
# COMPACT_ATOMS: atom_id res chain seq x y z
N MET A 1 -20.33 -3.24 5.97
CA MET A 1 -19.17 -4.07 6.36
C MET A 1 -17.82 -3.39 6.17
N GLN A 2 -17.62 -2.58 5.12
CA GLN A 2 -16.36 -1.89 4.80
C GLN A 2 -15.75 -1.08 5.98
N GLN A 3 -16.54 -0.18 6.59
CA GLN A 3 -16.08 0.61 7.75
C GLN A 3 -15.60 -0.25 8.93
N LYS A 4 -16.24 -1.39 9.20
CA LYS A 4 -15.83 -2.30 10.29
C LYS A 4 -14.44 -2.90 10.05
N LEU A 5 -14.08 -3.18 8.79
CA LEU A 5 -12.74 -3.69 8.45
C LEU A 5 -11.67 -2.61 8.54
N GLN A 6 -12.01 -1.38 8.14
CA GLN A 6 -11.13 -0.22 8.31
C GLN A 6 -10.87 0.07 9.79
N THR A 7 -11.91 0.11 10.63
CA THR A 7 -11.76 0.30 12.08
C THR A 7 -10.86 -0.77 12.70
N ARG A 8 -11.06 -2.05 12.35
CA ARG A 8 -10.19 -3.14 12.82
C ARG A 8 -8.75 -3.00 12.37
N ALA A 9 -8.52 -2.50 11.14
CA ALA A 9 -7.17 -2.27 10.65
C ALA A 9 -6.50 -1.10 11.39
N PHE A 10 -7.27 -0.07 11.73
CA PHE A 10 -6.79 1.03 12.57
C PHE A 10 -6.44 0.56 13.97
N GLU A 11 -7.34 -0.16 14.65
CA GLU A 11 -7.07 -0.79 15.95
C GLU A 11 -5.79 -1.64 15.94
N GLN A 12 -5.55 -2.33 14.83
CA GLN A 12 -4.38 -3.21 14.69
C GLN A 12 -3.05 -2.44 14.53
N VAL A 13 -3.08 -1.24 13.93
CA VAL A 13 -1.87 -0.40 13.79
C VAL A 13 -1.69 0.58 14.94
N THR A 14 -2.75 0.95 15.68
CA THR A 14 -2.68 1.91 16.79
C THR A 14 -1.48 1.70 17.73
N PRO A 15 -1.15 0.46 18.18
CA PRO A 15 -0.04 0.24 19.10
C PRO A 15 1.36 0.53 18.52
N ILE A 16 1.49 0.57 17.19
CA ILE A 16 2.77 0.78 16.49
C ILE A 16 2.88 2.19 15.89
N LEU A 17 1.85 3.03 16.04
CA LEU A 17 1.87 4.40 15.56
C LEU A 17 2.84 5.24 16.39
N GLN A 18 3.58 6.11 15.71
CA GLN A 18 4.43 7.09 16.36
C GLN A 18 3.58 8.19 17.01
N PRO A 19 4.09 8.92 18.02
CA PRO A 19 3.39 10.07 18.58
C PRO A 19 3.00 11.09 17.50
N GLY A 20 1.70 11.40 17.41
CA GLY A 20 1.12 12.30 16.40
C GLY A 20 0.91 11.68 15.02
N GLU A 21 1.21 10.40 14.84
CA GLU A 21 0.84 9.64 13.64
C GLU A 21 -0.64 9.24 13.73
N GLN A 22 -1.39 9.45 12.64
CA GLN A 22 -2.81 9.12 12.57
C GLN A 22 -3.11 8.30 11.32
N PRO A 23 -3.92 7.22 11.43
CA PRO A 23 -4.36 6.47 10.28
C PRO A 23 -5.43 7.26 9.52
N VAL A 24 -5.29 7.32 8.20
CA VAL A 24 -6.15 8.11 7.29
C VAL A 24 -7.12 7.19 6.56
N VAL A 25 -6.60 6.14 5.93
CA VAL A 25 -7.39 5.16 5.16
C VAL A 25 -6.85 3.77 5.44
N ALA A 26 -7.73 2.77 5.54
CA ALA A 26 -7.34 1.37 5.46
C ALA A 26 -8.24 0.61 4.49
N THR A 27 -7.62 -0.25 3.69
CA THR A 27 -8.30 -1.04 2.68
C THR A 27 -7.70 -2.42 2.55
N ARG A 28 -8.47 -3.37 2.04
CA ARG A 28 -7.96 -4.67 1.62
C ARG A 28 -7.67 -4.65 0.12
N ALA A 29 -6.51 -5.16 -0.27
CA ALA A 29 -6.12 -5.28 -1.67
C ALA A 29 -5.45 -6.63 -1.96
N MET A 30 -5.51 -7.04 -3.22
CA MET A 30 -4.56 -8.01 -3.74
C MET A 30 -3.27 -7.29 -4.13
N VAL A 31 -2.19 -7.57 -3.41
CA VAL A 31 -0.86 -7.01 -3.62
C VAL A 31 -0.07 -7.88 -4.60
N GLY A 32 0.42 -7.26 -5.66
CA GLY A 32 1.23 -7.86 -6.70
C GLY A 32 2.51 -7.08 -6.96
N LYS A 33 3.45 -7.70 -7.67
CA LYS A 33 4.71 -7.06 -8.07
C LYS A 33 4.43 -5.94 -9.07
N PHE A 34 5.05 -4.80 -8.86
CA PHE A 34 5.08 -3.72 -9.83
C PHE A 34 6.47 -3.10 -9.84
N SER A 35 7.02 -2.87 -11.04
CA SER A 35 8.26 -2.12 -11.18
C SER A 35 7.93 -0.80 -11.86
N ALA A 36 8.19 0.30 -11.16
CA ALA A 36 7.99 1.65 -11.66
C ALA A 36 8.91 1.99 -12.83
N GLY A 37 10.04 1.27 -12.99
CA GLY A 37 10.89 1.37 -14.17
C GLY A 37 10.18 1.04 -15.49
N ARG A 38 9.05 0.32 -15.45
CA ARG A 38 8.25 -0.01 -16.65
C ARG A 38 7.25 1.08 -17.05
N LEU A 39 7.09 2.16 -16.27
CA LEU A 39 6.19 3.27 -16.62
C LEU A 39 6.85 4.38 -17.47
N GLY A 40 8.11 4.21 -17.87
CA GLY A 40 8.78 5.06 -18.85
C GLY A 40 9.70 6.10 -18.22
N THR A 41 11.01 5.86 -18.35
CA THR A 41 12.04 6.85 -18.71
C THR A 41 11.97 8.31 -18.21
N VAL A 42 11.51 8.62 -16.99
CA VAL A 42 11.89 9.89 -16.32
C VAL A 42 11.90 9.68 -14.80
N VAL A 43 13.10 9.56 -14.24
CA VAL A 43 13.62 10.05 -12.94
C VAL A 43 14.86 9.18 -12.67
N SER A 44 15.88 9.38 -13.51
CA SER A 44 17.25 8.98 -13.17
C SER A 44 17.89 10.14 -12.43
N GLN A 45 17.63 10.25 -11.13
CA GLN A 45 18.59 10.87 -10.23
C GLN A 45 18.98 9.83 -9.19
N ALA A 46 20.17 9.30 -9.43
CA ALA A 46 20.84 8.33 -8.60
C ALA A 46 21.07 8.91 -7.20
N ILE A 47 20.32 8.40 -6.24
CA ILE A 47 20.84 8.22 -4.89
C ILE A 47 20.80 6.71 -4.66
N ARG A 48 21.96 6.07 -4.71
CA ARG A 48 22.15 4.72 -4.18
C ARG A 48 21.90 4.80 -2.68
N LEU A 49 20.66 4.63 -2.27
CA LEU A 49 20.32 4.23 -0.91
C LEU A 49 20.41 2.71 -0.86
N GLU A 50 21.21 2.24 0.08
CA GLU A 50 21.52 0.84 0.34
C GLU A 50 20.24 -0.02 0.39
N GLY A 51 20.17 -1.01 -0.51
CA GLY A 51 19.65 -2.36 -0.23
C GLY A 51 18.16 -2.60 0.08
N GLY A 52 17.29 -1.59 0.26
CA GLY A 52 15.94 -1.84 0.81
C GLY A 52 14.78 -1.93 -0.20
N GLY A 53 14.84 -1.17 -1.29
CA GLY A 53 13.69 -0.91 -2.18
C GLY A 53 13.21 -2.15 -2.92
N ALA A 54 13.98 -2.65 -3.90
CA ALA A 54 13.57 -3.72 -4.81
C ALA A 54 13.15 -5.04 -4.15
N LEU A 55 13.57 -5.29 -2.90
CA LEU A 55 13.16 -6.47 -2.13
C LEU A 55 11.79 -6.28 -1.47
N LEU A 56 11.39 -5.06 -1.14
CA LEU A 56 10.16 -4.79 -0.42
C LEU A 56 8.93 -5.05 -1.29
N GLY A 57 8.85 -4.51 -2.51
CA GLY A 57 7.75 -4.80 -3.43
C GLY A 57 7.61 -6.28 -3.75
N ALA A 58 8.74 -6.99 -3.93
CA ALA A 58 8.77 -8.43 -4.15
C ALA A 58 8.32 -9.23 -2.92
N ALA A 59 8.78 -8.84 -1.72
CA ALA A 59 8.41 -9.48 -0.46
C ALA A 59 6.93 -9.27 -0.15
N LEU A 60 6.40 -8.06 -0.34
CA LEU A 60 4.97 -7.77 -0.19
C LEU A 60 4.15 -8.61 -1.18
N ALA A 61 4.54 -8.68 -2.45
CA ALA A 61 3.79 -9.46 -3.44
C ALA A 61 3.76 -10.98 -3.17
N SER A 62 4.63 -11.51 -2.30
CA SER A 62 4.59 -12.92 -1.88
C SER A 62 3.31 -13.26 -1.09
N THR A 63 2.76 -12.29 -0.35
CA THR A 63 1.50 -12.42 0.39
C THR A 63 0.41 -11.69 -0.39
N ARG A 64 -0.39 -12.40 -1.18
CA ARG A 64 -1.31 -11.77 -2.13
C ARG A 64 -2.39 -10.90 -1.46
N LYS A 65 -3.10 -11.39 -0.45
CA LYS A 65 -4.22 -10.64 0.17
C LYS A 65 -3.74 -9.93 1.42
N GLN A 66 -3.80 -8.60 1.40
CA GLN A 66 -3.28 -7.76 2.49
C GLN A 66 -4.24 -6.64 2.82
N PHE A 67 -4.10 -6.12 4.04
CA PHE A 67 -4.58 -4.81 4.41
C PHE A 67 -3.48 -3.78 4.19
N VAL A 68 -3.86 -2.69 3.55
CA VAL A 68 -3.01 -1.53 3.30
C VAL A 68 -3.57 -0.39 4.14
N VAL A 69 -2.77 0.11 5.08
CA VAL A 69 -3.13 1.20 5.97
C VAL A 69 -2.25 2.40 5.63
N LEU A 70 -2.87 3.47 5.18
CA LEU A 70 -2.21 4.75 4.95
C LEU A 70 -2.37 5.61 6.21
N THR A 71 -1.25 6.06 6.76
CA THR A 71 -1.19 7.07 7.81
C THR A 71 -0.72 8.40 7.22
N ASN A 72 -0.76 9.46 8.02
CA ASN A 72 -0.14 10.73 7.67
C ASN A 72 1.40 10.67 7.55
N ARG A 73 2.05 9.55 7.92
CA ARG A 73 3.52 9.38 7.87
C ARG A 73 4.01 8.22 7.02
N ARG A 74 3.23 7.15 6.84
CA ARG A 74 3.68 5.96 6.11
C ARG A 74 2.51 5.11 5.63
N LEU A 75 2.82 4.23 4.70
CA LEU A 75 1.98 3.14 4.25
C LEU A 75 2.41 1.85 4.97
N ILE A 76 1.47 1.16 5.61
CA ILE A 76 1.71 -0.06 6.39
C ILE A 76 0.95 -1.21 5.74
N PHE A 77 1.62 -2.35 5.60
CA PHE A 77 1.06 -3.57 5.04
C PHE A 77 0.88 -4.64 6.13
N LEU A 78 -0.33 -5.20 6.23
CA LEU A 78 -0.68 -6.27 7.17
C LEU A 78 -1.23 -7.48 6.40
N PRO A 79 -1.01 -8.72 6.86
CA PRO A 79 -1.61 -9.87 6.22
C PRO A 79 -3.13 -9.87 6.46
N GLN A 80 -3.89 -10.49 5.55
CA GLN A 80 -5.25 -10.89 5.85
C GLN A 80 -5.26 -12.23 6.61
N THR A 81 -5.99 -12.30 7.71
CA THR A 81 -6.20 -13.55 8.47
C THR A 81 -7.18 -14.48 7.75
N PHE A 82 -7.25 -15.74 8.17
CA PHE A 82 -8.21 -16.72 7.65
C PHE A 82 -9.68 -16.24 7.75
N LEU A 83 -10.01 -15.52 8.84
CA LEU A 83 -11.34 -14.94 9.07
C LEU A 83 -11.57 -13.61 8.29
N GLY A 84 -10.62 -13.21 7.45
CA GLY A 84 -10.75 -12.05 6.57
C GLY A 84 -10.45 -10.69 7.18
N GLY A 85 -10.03 -10.64 8.46
CA GLY A 85 -9.60 -9.42 9.14
C GLY A 85 -8.11 -9.13 8.98
N PRO A 86 -7.64 -7.96 9.45
CA PRO A 86 -6.22 -7.62 9.48
C PRO A 86 -5.47 -8.48 10.50
N GLY A 87 -4.29 -8.96 10.14
CA GLY A 87 -3.38 -9.67 11.05
C GLY A 87 -2.44 -8.72 11.78
N LYS A 88 -1.78 -9.24 12.83
CA LYS A 88 -0.95 -8.42 13.73
C LYS A 88 0.45 -8.12 13.23
N LYS A 89 0.97 -8.97 12.33
CA LYS A 89 2.34 -8.85 11.82
C LYS A 89 2.41 -7.76 10.76
N VAL A 90 3.33 -6.82 10.90
CA VAL A 90 3.67 -5.89 9.81
C VAL A 90 4.45 -6.65 8.74
N LEU A 91 3.95 -6.66 7.51
CA LEU A 91 4.63 -7.27 6.35
C LEU A 91 5.66 -6.32 5.74
N GLY A 92 5.41 -5.03 5.86
CA GLY A 92 6.29 -3.97 5.38
C GLY A 92 5.68 -2.61 5.64
N GLU A 93 6.55 -1.59 5.62
CA GLU A 93 6.15 -0.20 5.77
C GLU A 93 6.99 0.67 4.83
N VAL A 94 6.38 1.74 4.32
CA VAL A 94 7.02 2.70 3.40
C VAL A 94 6.67 4.10 3.84
N ALA A 95 7.68 4.95 4.07
CA ALA A 95 7.46 6.35 4.45
C ALA A 95 6.60 7.09 3.39
N ARG A 96 5.70 7.98 3.82
CA ARG A 96 4.69 8.62 2.97
C ARG A 96 5.33 9.41 1.83
N GLU A 97 6.45 10.05 2.10
CA GLU A 97 7.29 10.80 1.15
C GLU A 97 7.92 9.91 0.07
N HIS A 98 8.02 8.60 0.32
CA HIS A 98 8.52 7.63 -0.63
C HIS A 98 7.41 6.90 -1.38
N VAL A 99 6.14 7.14 -1.09
CA VAL A 99 5.02 6.51 -1.81
C VAL A 99 4.43 7.49 -2.81
N SER A 100 4.45 7.13 -4.09
CA SER A 100 3.76 7.87 -5.14
C SER A 100 2.75 6.99 -5.89
N LEU A 101 1.59 7.58 -6.20
CA LEU A 101 0.58 6.93 -7.03
C LEU A 101 0.96 7.08 -8.50
N ALA A 102 1.54 6.02 -9.07
CA ALA A 102 2.05 6.02 -10.43
C ALA A 102 0.96 5.77 -11.49
N GLU A 103 -0.07 4.99 -11.13
CA GLU A 103 -1.24 4.78 -12.00
C GLU A 103 -2.47 4.49 -11.15
N ALA A 104 -3.62 5.05 -11.53
CA ALA A 104 -4.92 4.72 -10.96
C ALA A 104 -5.92 4.41 -12.09
N LYS A 105 -6.40 3.17 -12.13
CA LYS A 105 -7.45 2.71 -13.05
C LYS A 105 -8.66 2.26 -12.23
N MET A 106 -9.79 2.93 -12.41
CA MET A 106 -11.04 2.61 -11.73
C MET A 106 -11.99 1.90 -12.69
N GLY A 107 -12.58 0.77 -12.27
CA GLY A 107 -13.44 -0.03 -13.14
C GLY A 107 -14.19 -1.13 -12.39
N VAL A 108 -14.55 -2.20 -13.10
CA VAL A 108 -15.13 -3.42 -12.49
C VAL A 108 -14.11 -4.07 -11.54
N VAL A 109 -12.83 -4.03 -11.94
CA VAL A 109 -11.68 -4.31 -11.10
C VAL A 109 -10.84 -3.04 -11.11
N SER A 110 -10.60 -2.45 -9.94
CA SER A 110 -9.75 -1.26 -9.83
C SER A 110 -8.30 -1.67 -9.59
N LEU A 111 -7.37 -0.91 -10.16
CA LEU A 111 -5.93 -1.11 -10.06
C LEU A 111 -5.27 0.20 -9.65
N LEU A 112 -4.49 0.17 -8.57
CA LEU A 112 -3.56 1.23 -8.20
C LEU A 112 -2.14 0.71 -8.31
N ARG A 113 -1.25 1.45 -8.96
CA ARG A 113 0.19 1.15 -8.96
C ARG A 113 0.90 2.17 -8.12
N LEU A 114 1.53 1.70 -7.06
CA LEU A 114 2.30 2.54 -6.14
C LEU A 114 3.78 2.34 -6.44
N ALA A 115 4.51 3.43 -6.64
CA ALA A 115 5.97 3.40 -6.71
C ALA A 115 6.55 3.75 -5.34
N PHE A 116 7.67 3.09 -5.00
CA PHE A 116 8.42 3.30 -3.77
C PHE A 116 9.76 3.97 -4.09
N GLY A 117 9.91 5.22 -3.67
CA GLY A 117 11.10 6.05 -3.91
C GLY A 117 11.42 6.23 -5.40
N THR A 118 12.69 6.48 -5.71
CA THR A 118 13.21 6.69 -7.07
C THR A 118 13.78 5.44 -7.71
N ALA A 119 13.89 4.32 -6.96
CA ALA A 119 14.62 3.12 -7.37
C ALA A 119 13.82 2.17 -8.29
N GLY A 120 12.65 2.58 -8.79
CA GLY A 120 11.89 1.78 -9.76
C GLY A 120 11.15 0.57 -9.17
N ASP A 121 11.02 0.47 -7.84
CA ASP A 121 10.24 -0.57 -7.15
C ASP A 121 8.83 -0.09 -6.78
N GLY A 122 7.93 -1.02 -6.52
CA GLY A 122 6.57 -0.71 -6.15
C GLY A 122 5.65 -1.92 -6.01
N VAL A 123 4.36 -1.63 -5.81
CA VAL A 123 3.31 -2.66 -5.74
C VAL A 123 2.11 -2.29 -6.61
N ALA A 124 1.50 -3.33 -7.18
CA ALA A 124 0.19 -3.24 -7.79
C ALA A 124 -0.86 -3.65 -6.74
N LEU A 125 -1.82 -2.78 -6.47
CA LEU A 125 -2.96 -3.03 -5.61
C LEU A 125 -4.19 -3.24 -6.48
N THR A 126 -4.73 -4.45 -6.47
CA THR A 126 -5.94 -4.81 -7.21
C THR A 126 -7.12 -4.94 -6.27
N PHE A 127 -8.25 -4.33 -6.63
CA PHE A 127 -9.47 -4.27 -5.83
C PHE A 127 -10.64 -4.84 -6.62
N PRO A 128 -11.40 -5.81 -6.05
CA PRO A 128 -12.66 -6.24 -6.67
C PRO A 128 -13.71 -5.12 -6.60
N ARG A 129 -14.76 -5.22 -7.43
CA ARG A 129 -15.85 -4.23 -7.51
C ARG A 129 -16.40 -3.80 -6.14
N VAL A 130 -16.54 -4.74 -5.22
CA VAL A 130 -17.07 -4.50 -3.86
C VAL A 130 -16.20 -3.55 -3.03
N ASP A 131 -14.91 -3.46 -3.34
CA ASP A 131 -13.90 -2.65 -2.64
C ASP A 131 -13.51 -1.39 -3.47
N LYS A 132 -14.21 -1.09 -4.58
CA LYS A 132 -13.90 0.05 -5.47
C LYS A 132 -13.84 1.39 -4.74
N LYS A 133 -14.80 1.66 -3.84
CA LYS A 133 -14.82 2.92 -3.07
C LYS A 133 -13.58 3.09 -2.19
N ASN A 134 -13.02 1.98 -1.69
CA ASN A 134 -11.79 2.04 -0.90
C ASN A 134 -10.57 2.29 -1.78
N ALA A 135 -10.57 1.78 -3.03
CA ALA A 135 -9.54 2.11 -4.01
C ALA A 135 -9.56 3.61 -4.35
N GLU A 136 -10.76 4.18 -4.54
CA GLU A 136 -10.94 5.61 -4.76
C GLU A 136 -10.44 6.44 -3.57
N ALA A 137 -10.85 6.09 -2.35
CA ALA A 137 -10.41 6.78 -1.13
C ALA A 137 -8.89 6.68 -0.92
N LEU A 138 -8.28 5.52 -1.18
CA LEU A 138 -6.83 5.35 -1.09
C LEU A 138 -6.11 6.17 -2.17
N ALA A 139 -6.62 6.17 -3.40
CA ALA A 139 -6.04 6.96 -4.48
C ALA A 139 -6.13 8.47 -4.19
N GLU A 140 -7.25 8.93 -3.64
CA GLU A 140 -7.44 10.32 -3.23
C GLU A 140 -6.47 10.72 -2.11
N ALA A 141 -6.31 9.89 -1.08
CA ALA A 141 -5.39 10.16 0.03
C ALA A 141 -3.90 10.09 -0.35
N LEU A 142 -3.58 9.48 -1.50
CA LEU A 142 -2.23 9.36 -2.04
C LEU A 142 -1.84 10.48 -3.03
N ARG A 143 -2.81 11.30 -3.47
CA ARG A 143 -2.52 12.54 -4.20
C ARG A 143 -1.78 13.53 -3.31
#